data_AF-A0A2N3AL58-F1
#
_entry.id   AF-A0A2N3AL58-F1
#
_cell.length_a   1.000
_cell.length_b   1.000
_cell.length_c   1.000
_cell.angle_alpha   90.00
_cell.angle_beta   90.00
_cell.angle_gamma   90.00
#
_symmetry.space_group_name_H-M   'P 1'
#
loop_
_entity.id
_entity.type
_entity.pdbx_description
1 polymer ?
#
loop_
_entity_poly.entity_id
_entity_poly.type
_entity_poly.pdbx_seq_one_letter_code
_entity_poly.pdbx_strand_id
1 'polypeptide(L)'
;MQNYYDLITRYSKYLFSQDLRDKSAVLTGGINDEIKLSINGEKMNFGPNGEKDSIWTIVKENKKYKTLNLVNLIGIDTIKWDQPQYTDPKIQQHIEIEWLIDEDVESIYWITADKGGDIRPKKIDFVRAPHNV
;
A
#
# COMPACT_ATOMS: atom_id res chain seq x y z
N MET A 1 -0.28 -8.71 -18.09
CA MET A 1 1.16 -8.44 -17.99
C MET A 1 1.57 -7.07 -18.49
N GLN A 2 1.09 -6.58 -19.64
CA GLN A 2 1.47 -5.26 -20.18
C GLN A 2 1.34 -4.11 -19.15
N ASN A 3 0.17 -3.93 -18.53
CA ASN A 3 -0.05 -2.87 -17.52
C ASN A 3 0.96 -2.90 -16.37
N TYR A 4 1.38 -4.09 -15.92
CA TYR A 4 2.36 -4.24 -14.85
C TYR A 4 3.73 -3.71 -15.30
N TYR A 5 4.20 -4.12 -16.48
CA TYR A 5 5.47 -3.65 -17.03
C TYR A 5 5.47 -2.14 -17.29
N ASP A 6 4.36 -1.61 -17.80
CA ASP A 6 4.19 -0.18 -18.04
C ASP A 6 4.25 0.60 -16.72
N LEU A 7 3.59 0.10 -15.65
CA LEU A 7 3.61 0.72 -14.34
C LEU A 7 5.00 0.71 -13.72
N ILE A 8 5.66 -0.46 -13.64
CA ILE A 8 6.97 -0.56 -12.99
C ILE A 8 8.04 0.27 -13.72
N THR A 9 7.92 0.40 -15.04
CA THR A 9 8.85 1.21 -15.84
C THR A 9 8.59 2.70 -15.64
N ARG A 10 7.32 3.13 -15.79
CA ARG A 10 6.91 4.54 -15.68
C ARG A 10 7.13 5.11 -14.28
N TYR A 11 6.87 4.31 -13.25
CA TYR A 11 6.98 4.73 -11.84
C TYR A 11 8.21 4.14 -11.15
N SER A 12 9.20 3.67 -11.90
CA SER A 12 10.44 3.09 -11.40
C SER A 12 11.12 3.94 -10.33
N LYS A 13 11.11 5.27 -10.48
CA LYS A 13 11.64 6.22 -9.50
C LYS A 13 10.96 6.09 -8.12
N TYR A 14 9.65 5.84 -8.07
CA TYR A 14 8.90 5.73 -6.83
C TYR A 14 8.98 4.31 -6.20
N LEU A 15 9.43 3.32 -6.98
CA LEU A 15 9.49 1.92 -6.56
C LEU A 15 10.92 1.43 -6.26
N PHE A 16 11.92 1.90 -7.03
CA PHE A 16 13.27 1.31 -7.11
C PHE A 16 14.40 2.34 -7.02
N SER A 17 14.12 3.62 -6.78
CA SER A 17 15.19 4.61 -6.61
C SER A 17 16.09 4.26 -5.43
N GLN A 18 17.40 4.45 -5.58
CA GLN A 18 18.41 4.05 -4.58
C GLN A 18 18.31 4.83 -3.26
N ASP A 19 17.69 6.01 -3.28
CA ASP A 19 17.47 6.85 -2.10
C ASP A 19 16.21 6.48 -1.32
N LEU A 20 15.39 5.55 -1.82
CA LEU A 20 14.24 5.01 -1.10
C LEU A 20 14.70 4.05 0.00
N ARG A 21 14.23 4.32 1.21
CA ARG A 21 14.45 3.45 2.38
C ARG A 21 13.17 2.71 2.69
N ASP A 22 13.29 1.40 2.92
CA ASP A 22 12.19 0.58 3.41
C ASP A 22 11.92 0.91 4.89
N LYS A 23 10.67 1.27 5.18
CA LYS A 23 10.15 1.57 6.52
C LYS A 23 8.97 0.69 6.91
N SER A 24 8.67 -0.35 6.13
CA SER A 24 7.51 -1.22 6.31
C SER A 24 7.47 -1.81 7.72
N ALA A 25 8.60 -2.37 8.20
CA ALA A 25 8.67 -2.97 9.54
C ALA A 25 8.40 -1.96 10.68
N VAL A 26 8.83 -0.71 10.52
CA VAL A 26 8.67 0.34 11.53
C VAL A 26 7.24 0.88 11.54
N LEU A 27 6.70 1.15 10.35
CA LEU A 27 5.41 1.83 10.17
C LEU A 27 4.21 0.90 10.21
N THR A 28 4.39 -0.37 9.89
CA THR A 28 3.29 -1.34 9.75
C THR A 28 3.53 -2.66 10.48
N GLY A 29 4.73 -2.89 11.04
CA GLY A 29 5.12 -4.17 11.66
C GLY A 29 5.08 -4.22 13.18
N GLY A 30 4.77 -3.10 13.86
CA GLY A 30 4.83 -3.00 15.31
C GLY A 30 3.47 -2.70 15.97
N ILE A 31 3.53 -2.29 17.24
CA ILE A 31 2.39 -1.76 18.02
C ILE A 31 2.06 -0.31 17.62
N ASN A 32 2.89 0.30 16.76
CA ASN A 32 2.77 1.71 16.42
C ASN A 32 1.58 1.97 15.49
N ASP A 33 0.81 2.98 15.87
CA ASP A 33 -0.41 3.46 15.23
C ASP A 33 -0.15 4.44 14.06
N GLU A 34 1.06 4.41 13.49
CA GLU A 34 1.51 5.38 12.47
C GLU A 34 0.80 5.19 11.13
N ILE A 35 0.47 3.95 10.76
CA ILE A 35 -0.38 3.66 9.61
C ILE A 35 -1.51 2.76 10.08
N LYS A 36 -2.75 3.16 9.84
CA LYS A 36 -3.96 2.37 10.10
C LYS A 36 -4.73 2.15 8.81
N LEU A 37 -5.14 0.91 8.60
CA LEU A 37 -6.08 0.54 7.54
C LEU A 37 -7.37 0.05 8.17
N SER A 38 -8.49 0.63 7.74
CA SER A 38 -9.84 0.22 8.15
C SER A 38 -10.78 0.10 6.95
N ILE A 39 -11.84 -0.68 7.11
CA ILE A 39 -12.99 -0.68 6.21
C ILE A 39 -14.22 -0.45 7.08
N ASN A 40 -15.01 0.59 6.76
CA ASN A 40 -16.21 0.95 7.50
C ASN A 40 -15.97 1.10 9.02
N GLY A 41 -14.81 1.64 9.41
CA GLY A 41 -14.40 1.77 10.82
C GLY A 41 -13.88 0.50 11.50
N GLU A 42 -13.88 -0.66 10.85
CA GLU A 42 -13.29 -1.89 11.38
C GLU A 42 -11.82 -2.03 10.95
N LYS A 43 -10.94 -2.34 11.91
CA LYS A 43 -9.51 -2.52 11.65
C LYS A 43 -9.27 -3.70 10.71
N MET A 44 -8.58 -3.45 9.60
CA MET A 44 -8.15 -4.51 8.68
C MET A 44 -6.93 -5.25 9.22
N ASN A 45 -6.78 -6.51 8.81
CA ASN A 45 -5.53 -7.23 9.00
C ASN A 45 -4.52 -6.79 7.93
N PHE A 46 -3.40 -6.21 8.35
CA PHE A 46 -2.33 -5.76 7.46
C PHE A 46 -0.98 -5.84 8.16
N GLY A 47 0.10 -5.90 7.37
CA GLY A 47 1.45 -5.86 7.91
C GLY A 47 2.53 -6.08 6.85
N PRO A 48 3.81 -5.92 7.24
CA PRO A 48 4.94 -5.94 6.31
C PRO A 48 5.42 -7.34 5.94
N ASN A 49 4.92 -8.38 6.62
CA ASN A 49 5.44 -9.75 6.50
C ASN A 49 4.75 -10.58 5.42
N GLY A 50 3.69 -10.06 4.77
CA GLY A 50 2.97 -10.80 3.74
C GLY A 50 2.20 -12.00 4.27
N GLU A 51 1.49 -11.83 5.38
CA GLU A 51 0.72 -12.91 6.02
C GLU A 51 -0.53 -13.29 5.23
N LYS A 52 -0.96 -14.55 5.37
CA LYS A 52 -2.18 -15.03 4.72
C LYS A 52 -3.39 -14.26 5.25
N ASP A 53 -4.35 -13.98 4.38
CA ASP A 53 -5.59 -13.30 4.74
C ASP A 53 -5.36 -11.90 5.33
N SER A 54 -4.41 -11.16 4.76
CA SER A 54 -4.07 -9.79 5.14
C SER A 54 -3.76 -8.90 3.92
N ILE A 55 -3.67 -7.59 4.14
CA ILE A 55 -3.05 -6.66 3.21
C ILE A 55 -1.56 -6.56 3.52
N TRP A 56 -0.72 -6.96 2.56
CA TRP A 56 0.71 -6.77 2.68
C TRP A 56 1.08 -5.33 2.36
N THR A 57 1.67 -4.65 3.34
CA THR A 57 2.08 -3.26 3.25
C THR A 57 3.58 -3.13 3.00
N ILE A 58 3.96 -2.41 1.95
CA ILE A 58 5.36 -2.07 1.67
C ILE A 58 5.48 -0.55 1.65
N VAL A 59 6.16 -0.02 2.65
CA VAL A 59 6.35 1.42 2.84
C VAL A 59 7.77 1.81 2.50
N LYS A 60 7.92 2.75 1.57
CA LYS A 60 9.23 3.33 1.22
C LYS A 60 9.16 4.84 1.32
N GLU A 61 10.26 5.45 1.76
CA GLU A 61 10.36 6.90 1.83
C GLU A 61 11.74 7.40 1.43
N ASN A 62 11.76 8.62 0.90
CA ASN A 62 12.94 9.46 0.82
C ASN A 62 12.57 10.89 1.23
N LYS A 63 13.46 11.85 0.98
CA LYS A 63 13.23 13.27 1.32
C LYS A 63 12.12 13.96 0.49
N LYS A 64 11.63 13.33 -0.59
CA LYS A 64 10.72 13.96 -1.56
C LYS A 64 9.35 13.29 -1.63
N TYR A 65 9.27 12.00 -1.36
CA TYR A 65 8.03 11.24 -1.44
C TYR A 65 8.05 10.05 -0.49
N LYS A 66 6.86 9.70 -0.01
CA LYS A 66 6.56 8.45 0.66
C LYS A 66 5.65 7.62 -0.23
N THR A 67 5.84 6.30 -0.24
CA THR A 67 5.01 5.35 -0.98
C THR A 67 4.52 4.28 -0.04
N LEU A 68 3.23 3.97 -0.14
CA LEU A 68 2.59 2.85 0.54
C LEU A 68 2.02 1.95 -0.56
N ASN A 69 2.58 0.75 -0.69
CA ASN A 69 2.09 -0.27 -1.60
C ASN A 69 1.21 -1.22 -0.81
N LEU A 70 0.03 -1.53 -1.35
CA LEU A 70 -0.93 -2.46 -0.76
C LEU A 70 -1.06 -3.66 -1.69
N VAL A 71 -0.63 -4.82 -1.23
CA VAL A 71 -0.79 -6.08 -1.97
C VAL A 71 -1.85 -6.91 -1.26
N ASN A 72 -2.93 -7.22 -1.97
CA ASN A 72 -4.07 -7.95 -1.40
C ASN A 72 -3.80 -9.45 -1.36
N LEU A 73 -3.63 -10.00 -0.15
CA LEU A 73 -3.44 -11.44 0.09
C LEU A 73 -4.69 -12.08 0.72
N ILE A 74 -5.84 -11.39 0.69
CA ILE A 74 -7.07 -11.85 1.31
C ILE A 74 -7.77 -12.88 0.41
N GLY A 75 -7.99 -14.09 0.92
CA GLY A 75 -8.69 -15.15 0.19
C GLY A 75 -7.86 -15.90 -0.85
N ILE A 76 -6.54 -15.70 -0.89
CA ILE A 76 -5.64 -16.50 -1.74
C ILE A 76 -5.38 -17.89 -1.12
N ASP A 77 -4.99 -18.86 -1.95
CA ASP A 77 -4.83 -20.24 -1.50
C ASP A 77 -3.59 -20.38 -0.59
N THR A 78 -2.47 -19.77 -1.00
CA THR A 78 -1.17 -19.90 -0.35
C THR A 78 -0.39 -18.58 -0.40
N ILE A 79 0.48 -18.31 0.58
CA ILE A 79 1.40 -17.14 0.53
C ILE A 79 2.69 -17.44 -0.24
N LYS A 80 2.91 -18.71 -0.61
CA LYS A 80 4.10 -19.15 -1.32
C LYS A 80 4.03 -18.69 -2.77
N TRP A 81 4.97 -17.84 -3.16
CA TRP A 81 5.03 -17.26 -4.50
C TRP A 81 5.34 -18.30 -5.60
N ASP A 82 5.97 -19.42 -5.23
CA ASP A 82 6.37 -20.51 -6.13
C ASP A 82 5.28 -21.58 -6.31
N GLN A 83 4.11 -21.37 -5.69
CA GLN A 83 2.98 -22.29 -5.78
C GLN A 83 1.84 -21.69 -6.63
N PRO A 84 1.10 -22.53 -7.37
CA PRO A 84 -0.04 -22.05 -8.16
C PRO A 84 -1.14 -21.51 -7.24
N GLN A 85 -1.78 -20.43 -7.71
CA GLN A 85 -3.02 -19.89 -7.15
C GLN A 85 -4.17 -20.28 -8.07
N TYR A 86 -5.26 -20.76 -7.48
CA TYR A 86 -6.50 -21.11 -8.15
C TYR A 86 -7.62 -20.12 -7.81
N THR A 87 -7.49 -19.43 -6.67
CA THR A 87 -8.43 -18.42 -6.18
C THR A 87 -7.89 -17.01 -6.37
N ASP A 88 -8.71 -16.11 -6.91
CA ASP A 88 -8.40 -14.68 -6.97
C ASP A 88 -8.56 -14.02 -5.58
N PRO A 89 -7.73 -13.02 -5.23
CA PRO A 89 -7.90 -12.27 -4.00
C PRO A 89 -9.30 -11.63 -3.92
N LYS A 90 -9.89 -11.64 -2.72
CA LYS A 90 -11.19 -10.99 -2.46
C LYS A 90 -11.06 -9.48 -2.60
N ILE A 91 -11.85 -8.90 -3.48
CA ILE A 91 -11.87 -7.44 -3.72
C ILE A 91 -12.24 -6.73 -2.42
N GLN A 92 -11.40 -5.76 -2.03
CA GLN A 92 -11.65 -4.85 -0.92
C GLN A 92 -12.10 -3.50 -1.49
N GLN A 93 -13.06 -2.85 -0.83
CA GLN A 93 -13.59 -1.54 -1.23
C GLN A 93 -13.65 -0.62 -0.02
N HIS A 94 -13.58 0.69 -0.27
CA HIS A 94 -13.65 1.73 0.77
C HIS A 94 -12.61 1.52 1.88
N ILE A 95 -11.37 1.19 1.49
CA ILE A 95 -10.25 1.15 2.42
C ILE A 95 -9.94 2.58 2.85
N GLU A 96 -10.08 2.83 4.14
CA GLU A 96 -9.66 4.05 4.81
C GLU A 96 -8.20 3.89 5.24
N ILE A 97 -7.40 4.91 4.99
CA ILE A 97 -5.98 4.92 5.34
C ILE A 97 -5.72 6.16 6.19
N GLU A 98 -5.31 5.94 7.43
CA GLU A 98 -4.76 6.98 8.28
C GLU A 98 -3.25 6.83 8.33
N TRP A 99 -2.52 7.90 8.06
CA TRP A 99 -1.07 7.91 8.11
C TRP A 99 -0.59 9.13 8.88
N LEU A 100 0.06 8.90 10.02
CA LEU A 100 0.78 9.92 10.77
C LEU A 100 2.02 10.37 9.98
N ILE A 101 2.01 11.62 9.52
CA ILE A 101 3.08 12.21 8.74
C ILE A 101 3.45 13.56 9.35
N ASP A 102 4.73 13.73 9.67
CA ASP A 102 5.26 14.96 10.29
C ASP A 102 5.52 16.08 9.27
N GLU A 103 5.59 15.76 7.97
CA GLU A 103 5.79 16.74 6.91
C GLU A 103 4.48 17.22 6.27
N ASP A 104 4.53 18.38 5.60
CA ASP A 104 3.42 18.87 4.81
C ASP A 104 3.17 18.00 3.58
N VAL A 105 2.06 17.27 3.58
CA VAL A 105 1.59 16.53 2.39
C VAL A 105 0.96 17.50 1.39
N GLU A 106 1.56 17.66 0.22
CA GLU A 106 1.02 18.50 -0.87
C GLU A 106 -0.12 17.81 -1.63
N SER A 107 0.04 16.51 -1.90
CA SER A 107 -0.93 15.71 -2.66
C SER A 107 -0.69 14.22 -2.50
N ILE A 108 -1.76 13.43 -2.63
CA ILE A 108 -1.72 11.97 -2.63
C ILE A 108 -2.14 11.48 -4.01
N TYR A 109 -1.42 10.50 -4.53
CA TYR A 109 -1.72 9.86 -5.81
C TYR A 109 -1.84 8.35 -5.65
N TRP A 110 -2.84 7.79 -6.32
CA TRP A 110 -3.06 6.36 -6.42
C TRP A 110 -2.85 5.87 -7.85
N ILE A 111 -2.19 4.73 -7.96
CA ILE A 111 -1.94 4.01 -9.20
C ILE A 111 -2.14 2.52 -8.96
N THR A 112 -2.58 1.79 -9.97
CA THR A 112 -2.70 0.33 -9.91
C THR A 112 -2.37 -0.31 -11.26
N ALA A 113 -1.78 -1.51 -11.22
CA ALA A 113 -1.56 -2.36 -12.39
C ALA A 113 -2.63 -3.46 -12.52
N ASP A 114 -3.65 -3.45 -11.64
CA ASP A 114 -4.70 -4.47 -11.61
C ASP A 114 -5.47 -4.52 -12.93
N LYS A 115 -6.10 -5.66 -13.20
CA LYS A 115 -6.88 -5.87 -14.42
C LYS A 115 -8.05 -4.88 -14.47
N GLY A 116 -8.13 -4.11 -15.55
CA GLY A 116 -9.14 -3.04 -15.68
C GLY A 116 -8.78 -1.74 -14.95
N GLY A 117 -7.65 -1.71 -14.25
CA GLY A 117 -7.07 -0.51 -13.65
C GLY A 117 -6.47 0.43 -14.67
N ASP A 118 -6.33 1.70 -14.28
CA ASP A 118 -5.69 2.74 -15.06
C ASP A 118 -4.33 3.08 -14.43
N ILE A 119 -3.28 3.00 -15.23
CA ILE A 119 -1.91 3.32 -14.78
C ILE A 119 -1.68 4.84 -14.65
N ARG A 120 -2.62 5.68 -15.10
CA ARG A 120 -2.55 7.13 -14.89
C ARG A 120 -2.76 7.44 -13.40
N PRO A 121 -1.99 8.37 -12.83
CA PRO A 121 -2.09 8.69 -11.43
C PRO A 121 -3.43 9.39 -11.17
N LYS A 122 -4.19 8.87 -10.22
CA LYS A 122 -5.42 9.48 -9.73
C LYS A 122 -5.09 10.25 -8.46
N LYS A 123 -5.34 11.55 -8.46
CA LYS A 123 -5.23 12.36 -7.24
C LYS A 123 -6.32 11.91 -6.27
N ILE A 124 -5.95 11.67 -5.03
CA ILE A 124 -6.86 11.34 -3.94
C ILE A 124 -6.97 12.56 -3.02
N ASP A 125 -8.20 12.88 -2.63
CA ASP A 125 -8.48 13.89 -1.62
C ASP A 125 -8.18 13.30 -0.24
N PHE A 126 -7.60 14.13 0.63
CA PHE A 126 -7.27 13.73 1.98
C PHE A 126 -7.63 14.84 2.96
N VAL A 127 -7.92 14.44 4.19
CA VAL A 127 -8.19 15.36 5.29
C VAL A 127 -7.02 15.30 6.25
N ARG A 128 -6.50 16.46 6.65
CA ARG A 128 -5.53 16.55 7.74
C ARG A 128 -6.29 16.58 9.05
N ALA A 129 -6.04 15.59 9.90
CA ALA A 129 -6.55 15.56 11.27
C ALA A 129 -5.36 15.69 12.24
N PRO A 130 -5.48 16.48 13.32
CA PRO A 130 -4.49 16.46 14.39
C PRO A 130 -4.48 15.06 15.03
N HIS A 131 -3.28 14.56 15.35
CA HIS A 131 -3.15 13.34 16.14
C HIS A 131 -3.60 13.64 17.57
N ASN A 132 -4.77 13.12 17.96
CA ASN A 132 -5.26 13.24 19.34
C ASN A 132 -4.46 12.26 20.21
N VAL A 133 -3.64 12.82 21.10
CA VAL A 133 -2.88 12.13 22.14
C VAL A 133 -3.78 11.83 23.33
#